data_AF-A0A4Q2S7N7-F1
#
_entry.id   AF-A0A4Q2S7N7-F1
#
_cell.length_a   1.000
_cell.length_b   1.000
_cell.length_c   1.000
_cell.angle_alpha   90.00
_cell.angle_beta   90.00
_cell.angle_gamma   90.00
#
_symmetry.space_group_name_H-M   'P 1'
#
loop_
_entity.id
_entity.type
_entity.pdbx_description
1 polymer ?
#
loop_
_entity_poly.entity_id
_entity_poly.type
_entity_poly.pdbx_seq_one_letter_code
_entity_poly.pdbx_strand_id
1 'polypeptide(L)'
;MSTTLHEAATAAASGASATERFHADKSPYDAVKDVPAERVDAMAREVLEAIHATVRKHKMTYDEFNALKAWMIDVGQDGEWPLFLDVWLEHVVEEVNTEHREGNKGSIEGPYYVPNAPEQGAEGTIPMRDDEGGTPLTWSGRITSTDGSVLGGAKVELWHADADGFYSQFAPGIPEWNLRGTFTTGEDGTFAIHTVQPAPYQIPTDGSCGKLIKAAGWHAWRPAHLHVKVSAPGHELLTAQLYFPGDEHNDDDIASAVKPELILDPQHHDDGTATVTYDFVLDPEKA
;
A
#
# COMPACT_ATOMS: atom_id res chain seq x y z
N MET A 1 -19.00 -34.18 7.54
CA MET A 1 -18.87 -32.79 7.99
C MET A 1 -17.42 -32.58 8.34
N SER A 2 -16.62 -32.14 7.37
CA SER A 2 -15.22 -31.80 7.58
C SER A 2 -15.18 -30.34 7.99
N THR A 3 -15.02 -30.07 9.28
CA THR A 3 -14.73 -28.74 9.78
C THR A 3 -13.28 -28.45 9.40
N THR A 4 -13.07 -27.87 8.21
CA THR A 4 -11.82 -27.18 7.90
C THR A 4 -11.73 -26.01 8.87
N LEU A 5 -10.90 -26.16 9.90
CA LEU A 5 -10.37 -25.03 10.66
C LEU A 5 -9.65 -24.16 9.63
N HIS A 6 -10.28 -23.05 9.21
CA HIS A 6 -9.54 -21.96 8.59
C HIS A 6 -8.59 -21.45 9.67
N GLU A 7 -7.28 -21.64 9.48
CA GLU A 7 -6.31 -20.86 10.24
C GLU A 7 -6.64 -19.39 9.98
N ALA A 8 -6.93 -18.63 11.02
CA ALA A 8 -7.13 -17.20 10.88
C ALA A 8 -5.77 -16.55 10.58
N ALA A 9 -5.74 -15.58 9.65
CA ALA A 9 -4.56 -14.75 9.49
C ALA A 9 -4.29 -13.99 10.80
N THR A 10 -3.08 -14.10 11.32
CA THR A 10 -2.62 -13.38 12.53
C THR A 10 -1.68 -12.26 12.14
N ALA A 11 -1.66 -11.16 12.89
CA ALA A 11 -0.68 -10.08 12.72
C ALA A 11 0.76 -10.60 12.61
N ALA A 12 1.12 -11.52 13.50
CA ALA A 12 2.47 -12.08 13.55
C ALA A 12 2.85 -12.82 12.24
N ALA A 13 1.94 -13.63 11.70
CA ALA A 13 2.18 -14.34 10.44
C ALA A 13 2.29 -13.39 9.26
N SER A 14 1.36 -12.44 9.11
CA SER A 14 1.39 -11.47 8.00
C SER A 14 2.60 -10.53 8.11
N GLY A 15 2.95 -10.08 9.33
CA GLY A 15 4.12 -9.24 9.60
C GLY A 15 5.44 -9.98 9.36
N ALA A 16 5.53 -11.26 9.75
CA ALA A 16 6.68 -12.10 9.42
C ALA A 16 6.85 -12.24 7.90
N SER A 17 5.78 -12.49 7.15
CA SER A 17 5.83 -12.54 5.69
C SER A 17 6.27 -11.21 5.08
N ALA A 18 5.79 -10.07 5.59
CA ALA A 18 6.25 -8.75 5.14
C ALA A 18 7.74 -8.52 5.44
N THR A 19 8.21 -8.93 6.62
CA THR A 19 9.62 -8.81 7.04
C THR A 19 10.53 -9.70 6.19
N GLU A 20 10.16 -10.96 5.96
CA GLU A 20 10.92 -11.88 5.10
C GLU A 20 11.07 -11.33 3.68
N ARG A 21 10.00 -10.74 3.13
CA ARG A 21 10.03 -10.11 1.82
C ARG A 21 10.90 -8.86 1.78
N PHE A 22 10.80 -8.01 2.80
CA PHE A 22 11.66 -6.84 2.89
C PHE A 22 13.14 -7.21 2.80
N HIS A 23 13.54 -8.34 3.39
CA HIS A 23 14.90 -8.88 3.30
C HIS A 23 15.24 -9.52 1.94
N ALA A 24 14.26 -10.07 1.22
CA ALA A 24 14.46 -10.75 -0.05
C ALA A 24 14.49 -9.79 -1.26
N ASP A 25 13.62 -8.78 -1.26
CA ASP A 25 13.38 -7.93 -2.44
C ASP A 25 14.38 -6.78 -2.56
N LYS A 26 15.06 -6.41 -1.47
CA LYS A 26 16.01 -5.29 -1.42
C LYS A 26 17.19 -5.65 -0.52
N SER A 27 18.41 -5.34 -0.96
CA SER A 27 19.50 -5.11 0.00
C SER A 27 19.41 -3.65 0.40
N PRO A 28 18.76 -3.31 1.54
CA PRO A 28 18.53 -1.92 1.92
C PRO A 28 19.85 -1.14 2.07
N TYR A 29 20.95 -1.85 2.33
CA TYR A 29 22.26 -1.24 2.58
C TYR A 29 23.05 -0.96 1.30
N ASP A 30 22.83 -1.68 0.20
CA ASP A 30 23.59 -1.43 -1.03
C ASP A 30 23.24 -0.07 -1.66
N ALA A 31 21.96 0.32 -1.60
CA ALA A 31 21.48 1.61 -2.11
C ALA A 31 22.01 2.81 -1.31
N VAL A 32 22.42 2.60 -0.05
CA VAL A 32 22.87 3.66 0.87
C VAL A 32 24.31 3.48 1.33
N LYS A 33 25.07 2.56 0.73
CA LYS A 33 26.45 2.23 1.15
C LYS A 33 27.41 3.42 1.10
N ASP A 34 27.11 4.38 0.22
CA ASP A 34 27.92 5.59 -0.02
C ASP A 34 27.36 6.82 0.71
N VAL A 35 26.34 6.66 1.56
CA VAL A 35 25.80 7.77 2.37
C VAL A 35 26.89 8.28 3.34
N PRO A 36 27.22 9.58 3.32
CA PRO A 36 28.25 10.13 4.20
C PRO A 36 27.90 9.94 5.68
N ALA A 37 28.91 9.67 6.52
CA ALA A 37 28.73 9.51 7.95
C ALA A 37 28.09 10.77 8.59
N GLU A 38 28.38 11.95 8.06
CA GLU A 38 27.80 13.22 8.47
C GLU A 38 26.28 13.27 8.27
N ARG A 39 25.77 12.63 7.20
CA ARG A 39 24.32 12.55 6.95
C ARG A 39 23.65 11.64 7.98
N VAL A 40 24.28 10.51 8.30
CA VAL A 40 23.78 9.57 9.31
C VAL A 40 23.79 10.23 10.71
N ASP A 41 24.88 10.90 11.08
CA ASP A 41 24.99 11.63 12.36
C ASP A 41 23.92 12.72 12.47
N ALA A 42 23.74 13.52 11.42
CA ALA A 42 22.70 14.57 11.40
C ALA A 42 21.30 13.99 11.62
N MET A 43 20.93 12.94 10.89
CA MET A 43 19.60 12.31 11.04
C MET A 43 19.40 11.69 12.42
N ALA A 44 20.40 10.98 12.93
CA ALA A 44 20.32 10.37 14.26
C ALA A 44 20.16 11.43 15.36
N ARG A 45 20.89 12.55 15.28
CA ARG A 45 20.79 13.64 16.25
C ARG A 45 19.43 14.31 16.23
N GLU A 46 18.93 14.68 15.05
CA GLU A 46 17.62 15.35 14.91
C GLU A 46 16.48 14.49 15.44
N VAL A 47 16.48 13.18 15.14
CA VAL A 47 15.47 12.24 15.68
C VAL A 47 15.58 12.15 17.20
N LEU A 48 16.79 12.01 17.75
CA LEU A 48 17.00 11.97 19.20
C LEU A 48 16.57 13.29 19.87
N GLU A 49 16.85 14.44 19.27
CA GLU A 49 16.44 15.74 19.76
C GLU A 49 14.92 15.89 19.80
N ALA A 50 14.20 15.44 18.76
CA ALA A 50 12.75 15.41 18.73
C ALA A 50 12.15 14.49 19.83
N ILE A 51 12.74 13.31 20.03
CA ILE A 51 12.34 12.40 21.12
C ILE A 51 12.60 13.04 22.48
N HIS A 52 13.78 13.63 22.70
CA HIS A 52 14.11 14.33 23.95
C HIS A 52 13.16 15.49 24.23
N ALA A 53 12.79 16.26 23.19
CA ALA A 53 11.83 17.34 23.31
C ALA A 53 10.45 16.82 23.75
N THR A 54 10.00 15.70 23.17
CA THR A 54 8.74 15.04 23.53
C THR A 54 8.74 14.55 24.98
N VAL A 55 9.81 13.88 25.41
CA VAL A 55 10.00 13.40 26.80
C VAL A 55 9.90 14.57 27.79
N ARG A 56 10.58 15.69 27.52
CA ARG A 56 10.55 16.87 28.39
C ARG A 56 9.19 17.56 28.39
N LYS A 57 8.56 17.71 27.23
CA LYS A 57 7.25 18.35 27.06
C LYS A 57 6.17 17.64 27.87
N HIS A 58 6.15 16.31 27.81
CA HIS A 58 5.13 15.49 28.47
C HIS A 58 5.53 14.99 29.86
N LYS A 59 6.74 15.34 30.33
CA LYS A 59 7.30 14.90 31.62
C LYS A 59 7.22 13.39 31.81
N MET A 60 7.63 12.65 30.78
CA MET A 60 7.55 11.19 30.74
C MET A 60 8.19 10.58 32.00
N THR A 61 7.45 9.70 32.66
CA THR A 61 7.86 8.96 33.84
C THR A 61 8.73 7.75 33.45
N TYR A 62 9.44 7.18 34.42
CA TYR A 62 10.17 5.93 34.20
C TYR A 62 9.26 4.75 33.88
N ASP A 63 8.04 4.73 34.42
CA ASP A 63 7.07 3.66 34.14
C ASP A 63 6.57 3.75 32.69
N GLU A 64 6.24 4.95 32.21
CA GLU A 64 5.89 5.18 30.79
C GLU A 64 7.07 4.84 29.87
N PHE A 65 8.29 5.20 30.23
CA PHE A 65 9.48 4.85 29.45
C PHE A 65 9.70 3.33 29.38
N ASN A 66 9.46 2.60 30.48
CA ASN A 66 9.55 1.15 30.49
C ASN A 66 8.42 0.51 29.66
N ALA A 67 7.22 1.08 29.67
CA ALA A 67 6.12 0.64 28.81
C ALA A 67 6.45 0.84 27.31
N LEU A 68 6.97 2.02 26.94
CA LEU A 68 7.43 2.28 25.57
C LEU A 68 8.51 1.28 25.12
N LYS A 69 9.51 1.03 25.99
CA LYS A 69 10.59 0.08 25.70
C LYS A 69 10.06 -1.34 25.51
N ALA A 70 9.15 -1.80 26.38
CA ALA A 70 8.52 -3.10 26.24
C ALA A 70 7.74 -3.20 24.92
N TRP A 71 6.95 -2.18 24.59
CA TRP A 71 6.20 -2.14 23.34
C TRP A 71 7.10 -2.19 22.10
N MET A 72 8.21 -1.43 22.06
CA MET A 72 9.16 -1.48 20.93
C MET A 72 9.82 -2.85 20.76
N ILE A 73 10.08 -3.57 21.86
CA ILE A 73 10.59 -4.95 21.81
C ILE A 73 9.52 -5.87 21.23
N ASP A 74 8.28 -5.75 21.68
CA ASP A 74 7.16 -6.57 21.21
C ASP A 74 6.88 -6.32 19.72
N VAL A 75 6.96 -5.08 19.20
CA VAL A 75 6.84 -4.80 17.75
C VAL A 75 7.85 -5.62 16.94
N GLY A 76 9.09 -5.74 17.44
CA GLY A 76 10.11 -6.57 16.79
C GLY A 76 9.85 -8.07 16.89
N GLN A 77 9.29 -8.54 18.00
CA GLN A 77 8.93 -9.96 18.19
C GLN A 77 7.71 -10.37 17.39
N ASP A 78 6.73 -9.47 17.25
CA ASP A 78 5.52 -9.65 16.46
C ASP A 78 5.81 -9.47 14.94
N GLY A 79 7.01 -9.04 14.55
CA GLY A 79 7.38 -8.84 13.14
C GLY A 79 6.67 -7.65 12.49
N GLU A 80 6.23 -6.67 13.28
CA GLU A 80 5.38 -5.57 12.82
C GLU A 80 6.14 -4.27 12.50
N TRP A 81 7.48 -4.29 12.44
CA TRP A 81 8.23 -3.10 12.02
C TRP A 81 7.82 -2.57 10.65
N PRO A 82 7.64 -3.41 9.61
CA PRO A 82 7.11 -2.94 8.33
C PRO A 82 5.74 -2.28 8.50
N LEU A 83 4.79 -2.95 9.14
CA LEU A 83 3.43 -2.41 9.37
C LEU A 83 3.47 -1.06 10.11
N PHE A 84 4.26 -0.96 11.18
CA PHE A 84 4.37 0.28 11.96
C PHE A 84 4.90 1.45 11.12
N LEU A 85 5.96 1.22 10.34
CA LEU A 85 6.57 2.25 9.52
C LEU A 85 5.67 2.64 8.35
N ASP A 86 5.05 1.67 7.69
CA ASP A 86 4.19 1.88 6.52
C ASP A 86 2.91 2.65 6.91
N VAL A 87 2.31 2.33 8.06
CA VAL A 87 1.08 3.01 8.52
C VAL A 87 1.36 4.42 9.04
N TRP A 88 2.35 4.63 9.91
CA TRP A 88 2.48 5.90 10.63
C TRP A 88 3.62 6.81 10.16
N LEU A 89 4.48 6.37 9.25
CA LEU A 89 5.63 7.17 8.78
C LEU A 89 5.74 7.28 7.25
N GLU A 90 5.38 6.24 6.49
CA GLU A 90 5.64 6.17 5.05
C GLU A 90 4.99 7.31 4.27
N HIS A 91 3.81 7.79 4.64
CA HIS A 91 3.14 8.88 3.91
C HIS A 91 3.99 10.17 3.86
N VAL A 92 4.73 10.49 4.93
CA VAL A 92 5.63 11.66 4.95
C VAL A 92 6.88 11.41 4.10
N VAL A 93 7.38 10.16 4.09
CA VAL A 93 8.51 9.78 3.24
C VAL A 93 8.11 9.87 1.77
N GLU A 94 6.93 9.36 1.41
CA GLU A 94 6.36 9.43 0.07
C GLU A 94 6.14 10.88 -0.36
N GLU A 95 5.57 11.74 0.49
CA GLU A 95 5.35 13.15 0.20
C GLU A 95 6.66 13.84 -0.24
N VAL A 96 7.74 13.64 0.52
CA VAL A 96 9.05 14.25 0.21
C VAL A 96 9.68 13.66 -1.04
N ASN A 97 9.58 12.33 -1.26
CA ASN A 97 10.21 11.67 -2.40
C ASN A 97 9.45 11.87 -3.72
N THR A 98 8.22 12.39 -3.66
CA THR A 98 7.37 12.63 -4.83
C THR A 98 6.96 14.10 -4.98
N GLU A 99 7.52 15.01 -4.17
CA GLU A 99 7.18 16.44 -4.19
C GLU A 99 7.41 17.09 -5.57
N HIS A 100 8.36 16.56 -6.34
CA HIS A 100 8.73 17.06 -7.66
C HIS A 100 7.80 16.59 -8.78
N ARG A 101 6.86 15.67 -8.51
CA ARG A 101 6.00 15.09 -9.55
C ARG A 101 5.04 16.13 -10.12
N GLU A 102 5.05 16.23 -11.44
CA GLU A 102 4.08 16.96 -12.24
C GLU A 102 2.94 16.07 -12.71
N GLY A 103 3.20 14.76 -12.87
CA GLY A 103 2.21 13.73 -13.19
C GLY A 103 1.25 13.38 -12.04
N ASN A 104 0.67 12.18 -12.07
CA ASN A 104 -0.22 11.72 -10.99
C ASN A 104 0.51 11.68 -9.64
N LYS A 105 -0.25 11.95 -8.58
CA LYS A 105 0.25 11.84 -7.20
C LYS A 105 0.51 10.38 -6.83
N GLY A 106 1.57 10.17 -6.07
CA GLY A 106 1.83 8.89 -5.44
C GLY A 106 1.02 8.69 -4.17
N SER A 107 1.16 7.50 -3.60
CA SER A 107 0.72 7.13 -2.25
C SER A 107 1.64 6.02 -1.74
N ILE A 108 1.54 5.70 -0.45
CA ILE A 108 2.33 4.65 0.20
C ILE A 108 2.17 3.29 -0.50
N GLU A 109 3.24 2.49 -0.54
CA GLU A 109 3.20 1.14 -1.12
C GLU A 109 2.39 0.19 -0.23
N GLY A 110 2.59 0.33 1.08
CA GLY A 110 2.11 -0.62 2.08
C GLY A 110 2.84 -1.96 2.01
N PRO A 111 2.58 -2.86 2.97
CA PRO A 111 3.40 -4.05 3.19
C PRO A 111 3.06 -5.23 2.25
N TYR A 112 2.07 -5.06 1.36
CA TYR A 112 1.43 -6.19 0.67
C TYR A 112 1.78 -6.33 -0.81
N TYR A 113 2.75 -5.57 -1.33
CA TYR A 113 3.23 -5.74 -2.71
C TYR A 113 3.93 -7.11 -2.90
N VAL A 114 3.74 -7.72 -4.08
CA VAL A 114 4.48 -8.91 -4.53
C VAL A 114 4.90 -8.66 -5.98
N PRO A 115 6.19 -8.76 -6.35
CA PRO A 115 6.61 -8.63 -7.72
C PRO A 115 6.23 -9.86 -8.57
N ASN A 116 6.20 -9.70 -9.89
CA ASN A 116 6.00 -10.76 -10.87
C ASN A 116 4.59 -11.38 -10.88
N ALA A 117 3.57 -10.59 -10.54
CA ALA A 117 2.18 -11.02 -10.69
C ALA A 117 1.86 -11.35 -12.17
N PRO A 118 0.98 -12.33 -12.45
CA PRO A 118 0.72 -12.80 -13.81
C PRO A 118 0.27 -11.69 -14.77
N GLU A 119 0.86 -11.66 -15.97
CA GLU A 119 0.50 -10.74 -17.05
C GLU A 119 -0.87 -11.08 -17.64
N GLN A 120 -1.74 -10.07 -17.79
CA GLN A 120 -3.10 -10.18 -18.30
C GLN A 120 -3.30 -9.49 -19.66
N GLY A 121 -2.27 -8.82 -20.19
CA GLY A 121 -2.34 -8.04 -21.42
C GLY A 121 -3.01 -6.68 -21.22
N ALA A 122 -3.33 -6.01 -22.34
CA ALA A 122 -3.93 -4.68 -22.33
C ALA A 122 -5.39 -4.69 -21.89
N GLU A 123 -6.12 -5.78 -22.13
CA GLU A 123 -7.49 -5.99 -21.69
C GLU A 123 -7.58 -7.38 -21.05
N GLY A 124 -7.87 -7.44 -19.75
CA GLY A 124 -7.83 -8.69 -19.03
C GLY A 124 -8.54 -8.66 -17.68
N THR A 125 -8.78 -9.84 -17.13
CA THR A 125 -9.37 -10.02 -15.80
C THR A 125 -8.25 -10.38 -14.82
N ILE A 126 -8.19 -9.69 -13.69
CA ILE A 126 -7.23 -10.05 -12.64
C ILE A 126 -7.52 -11.48 -12.16
N PRO A 127 -6.51 -12.30 -11.82
CA PRO A 127 -6.78 -13.61 -11.23
C PRO A 127 -7.65 -13.46 -9.98
N MET A 128 -8.76 -14.21 -9.91
CA MET A 128 -9.74 -14.14 -8.82
C MET A 128 -10.41 -15.51 -8.62
N ARG A 129 -11.08 -15.72 -7.49
CA ARG A 129 -11.92 -16.90 -7.25
C ARG A 129 -13.17 -16.88 -8.15
N ASP A 130 -13.72 -18.05 -8.44
CA ASP A 130 -14.99 -18.16 -9.19
C ASP A 130 -16.17 -17.48 -8.47
N ASP A 131 -16.11 -17.42 -7.13
CA ASP A 131 -17.08 -16.80 -6.23
C ASP A 131 -16.52 -15.55 -5.51
N GLU A 132 -15.60 -14.83 -6.17
CA GLU A 132 -14.98 -13.63 -5.61
C GLU A 132 -16.05 -12.59 -5.19
N GLY A 133 -16.01 -12.21 -3.92
CA GLY A 133 -16.94 -11.22 -3.37
C GLY A 133 -16.56 -9.80 -3.78
N GLY A 134 -17.57 -8.92 -3.79
CA GLY A 134 -17.40 -7.50 -4.13
C GLY A 134 -18.21 -7.11 -5.36
N THR A 135 -18.20 -5.81 -5.67
CA THR A 135 -18.89 -5.27 -6.86
C THR A 135 -17.96 -5.44 -8.06
N PRO A 136 -18.34 -6.18 -9.12
CA PRO A 136 -17.51 -6.28 -10.33
C PRO A 136 -17.21 -4.90 -10.89
N LEU A 137 -15.93 -4.61 -11.11
CA LEU A 137 -15.41 -3.32 -11.51
C LEU A 137 -14.62 -3.46 -12.81
N THR A 138 -15.02 -2.72 -13.84
CA THR A 138 -14.22 -2.54 -15.06
C THR A 138 -13.54 -1.17 -14.99
N TRP A 139 -12.21 -1.17 -14.91
CA TRP A 139 -11.41 0.03 -14.93
C TRP A 139 -10.70 0.17 -16.28
N SER A 140 -11.00 1.26 -17.00
CA SER A 140 -10.31 1.62 -18.23
C SER A 140 -9.47 2.88 -18.05
N GLY A 141 -8.41 3.00 -18.82
CA GLY A 141 -7.58 4.20 -18.80
C GLY A 141 -6.55 4.23 -19.91
N ARG A 142 -5.77 5.30 -19.92
CA ARG A 142 -4.62 5.53 -20.79
C ARG A 142 -3.42 5.98 -19.97
N ILE A 143 -2.23 5.56 -20.39
CA ILE A 143 -0.97 6.03 -19.81
C ILE A 143 -0.29 7.00 -20.78
N THR A 144 0.06 8.19 -20.29
CA THR A 144 0.79 9.22 -21.03
C THR A 144 1.99 9.73 -20.23
N SER A 145 2.91 10.41 -20.92
CA SER A 145 3.93 11.25 -20.29
C SER A 145 3.35 12.62 -19.93
N THR A 146 4.05 13.39 -19.10
CA THR A 146 3.67 14.79 -18.77
C THR A 146 3.69 15.72 -19.97
N ASP A 147 4.40 15.37 -21.05
CA ASP A 147 4.37 16.10 -22.33
C ASP A 147 3.18 15.74 -23.24
N GLY A 148 2.33 14.80 -22.81
CA GLY A 148 1.15 14.31 -23.53
C GLY A 148 1.42 13.12 -24.48
N SER A 149 2.65 12.64 -24.59
CA SER A 149 2.99 11.47 -25.40
C SER A 149 2.33 10.21 -24.84
N VAL A 150 1.74 9.38 -25.70
CA VAL A 150 1.17 8.09 -25.30
C VAL A 150 2.28 7.08 -24.98
N LEU A 151 2.10 6.32 -23.89
CA LEU A 151 3.08 5.35 -23.42
C LEU A 151 2.58 3.92 -23.68
N GLY A 152 2.83 3.43 -24.88
CA GLY A 152 2.57 2.04 -25.26
C GLY A 152 3.60 1.08 -24.65
N GLY A 153 3.14 -0.10 -24.22
CA GLY A 153 3.98 -1.07 -23.50
C GLY A 153 4.32 -0.66 -22.06
N ALA A 154 3.65 0.36 -21.53
CA ALA A 154 3.66 0.70 -20.11
C ALA A 154 2.92 -0.39 -19.32
N LYS A 155 3.20 -0.50 -18.02
CA LYS A 155 2.62 -1.52 -17.14
C LYS A 155 1.83 -0.90 -16.00
N VAL A 156 0.71 -1.52 -15.67
CA VAL A 156 -0.03 -1.34 -14.41
C VAL A 156 0.05 -2.64 -13.64
N GLU A 157 0.80 -2.66 -12.55
CA GLU A 157 0.77 -3.75 -11.57
C GLU A 157 -0.28 -3.40 -10.52
N LEU A 158 -1.31 -4.24 -10.38
CA LEU A 158 -2.47 -4.03 -9.52
C LEU A 158 -2.49 -5.08 -8.41
N TRP A 159 -2.76 -4.64 -7.17
CA TRP A 159 -3.13 -5.54 -6.07
C TRP A 159 -4.12 -4.88 -5.10
N HIS A 160 -5.00 -5.67 -4.50
CA HIS A 160 -5.91 -5.18 -3.45
C HIS A 160 -6.44 -6.32 -2.56
N ALA A 161 -7.11 -5.95 -1.48
CA ALA A 161 -7.80 -6.87 -0.59
C ALA A 161 -9.05 -7.46 -1.25
N ASP A 162 -9.46 -8.65 -0.82
CA ASP A 162 -10.76 -9.21 -1.11
C ASP A 162 -11.89 -8.58 -0.25
N ALA A 163 -13.12 -9.06 -0.43
CA ALA A 163 -14.29 -8.57 0.30
C ALA A 163 -14.23 -8.82 1.82
N ASP A 164 -13.35 -9.72 2.28
CA ASP A 164 -13.11 -10.00 3.70
C ASP A 164 -11.92 -9.19 4.26
N GLY A 165 -11.28 -8.35 3.42
CA GLY A 165 -10.17 -7.50 3.81
C GLY A 165 -8.81 -8.19 3.79
N PHE A 166 -8.68 -9.34 3.12
CA PHE A 166 -7.43 -10.11 3.07
C PHE A 166 -6.69 -9.99 1.74
N TYR A 167 -5.37 -9.97 1.82
CA TYR A 167 -4.48 -10.00 0.66
C TYR A 167 -3.95 -11.43 0.44
N SER A 168 -3.99 -11.92 -0.80
CA SER A 168 -3.34 -13.18 -1.18
C SER A 168 -1.86 -13.17 -0.82
N GLN A 169 -1.34 -14.34 -0.45
CA GLN A 169 0.02 -14.59 0.08
C GLN A 169 0.30 -14.05 1.49
N PHE A 170 -0.65 -13.31 2.09
CA PHE A 170 -0.56 -12.81 3.47
C PHE A 170 -1.68 -13.35 4.38
N ALA A 171 -2.61 -14.12 3.81
CA ALA A 171 -3.65 -14.86 4.51
C ALA A 171 -3.76 -16.29 3.92
N PRO A 172 -4.03 -17.31 4.76
CA PRO A 172 -4.17 -18.69 4.31
C PRO A 172 -5.49 -18.90 3.55
N GLY A 173 -5.52 -19.91 2.68
CA GLY A 173 -6.74 -20.31 1.97
C GLY A 173 -7.09 -19.46 0.74
N ILE A 174 -6.29 -18.44 0.41
CA ILE A 174 -6.47 -17.59 -0.78
C ILE A 174 -5.49 -18.03 -1.88
N PRO A 175 -5.91 -18.17 -3.16
CA PRO A 175 -5.00 -18.46 -4.26
C PRO A 175 -3.83 -17.47 -4.33
N GLU A 176 -2.64 -17.94 -4.70
CA GLU A 176 -1.38 -17.18 -4.63
C GLU A 176 -1.46 -15.80 -5.30
N TRP A 177 -2.10 -15.71 -6.46
CA TRP A 177 -2.22 -14.47 -7.23
C TRP A 177 -3.62 -13.85 -7.20
N ASN A 178 -4.47 -14.27 -6.26
CA ASN A 178 -5.82 -13.72 -6.14
C ASN A 178 -5.76 -12.20 -5.97
N LEU A 179 -6.49 -11.47 -6.80
CA LEU A 179 -6.55 -10.01 -6.85
C LEU A 179 -5.17 -9.36 -7.00
N ARG A 180 -4.27 -10.01 -7.77
CA ARG A 180 -2.95 -9.50 -8.16
C ARG A 180 -2.66 -9.75 -9.63
N GLY A 181 -2.29 -8.72 -10.39
CA GLY A 181 -2.00 -8.88 -11.82
C GLY A 181 -1.15 -7.76 -12.39
N THR A 182 -0.49 -8.06 -13.51
CA THR A 182 0.23 -7.07 -14.33
C THR A 182 -0.52 -6.87 -15.63
N PHE A 183 -0.71 -5.62 -16.05
CA PHE A 183 -1.40 -5.27 -17.28
C PHE A 183 -0.49 -4.39 -18.14
N THR A 184 -0.10 -4.87 -19.31
CA THR A 184 0.72 -4.12 -20.28
C THR A 184 -0.17 -3.39 -21.29
N THR A 185 -0.02 -2.07 -21.41
CA THR A 185 -0.83 -1.23 -22.33
C THR A 185 -0.62 -1.59 -23.79
N GLY A 186 -1.66 -1.34 -24.60
CA GLY A 186 -1.57 -1.39 -26.07
C GLY A 186 -0.67 -0.28 -26.64
N GLU A 187 -0.45 -0.28 -27.95
CA GLU A 187 0.41 0.72 -28.63
C GLU A 187 -0.08 2.17 -28.44
N ASP A 188 -1.38 2.37 -28.24
CA ASP A 188 -1.97 3.68 -28.00
C ASP A 188 -1.98 4.09 -26.51
N GLY A 189 -1.36 3.28 -25.65
CA GLY A 189 -1.25 3.50 -24.21
C GLY A 189 -2.50 3.12 -23.42
N THR A 190 -3.52 2.52 -24.04
CA THR A 190 -4.76 2.13 -23.34
C THR A 190 -4.66 0.80 -22.62
N PHE A 191 -5.46 0.66 -21.55
CA PHE A 191 -5.70 -0.57 -20.83
C PHE A 191 -7.16 -0.68 -20.36
N ALA A 192 -7.58 -1.92 -20.09
CA ALA A 192 -8.83 -2.26 -19.45
C ALA A 192 -8.62 -3.43 -18.47
N ILE A 193 -8.98 -3.22 -17.21
CA ILE A 193 -8.80 -4.15 -16.11
C ILE A 193 -10.18 -4.53 -15.58
N HIS A 194 -10.49 -5.82 -15.59
CA HIS A 194 -11.65 -6.36 -14.88
C HIS A 194 -11.21 -6.89 -13.52
N THR A 195 -11.80 -6.34 -12.47
CA THR A 195 -11.57 -6.74 -11.07
C THR A 195 -12.88 -6.63 -10.27
N VAL A 196 -12.79 -6.62 -8.95
CA VAL A 196 -13.88 -6.27 -8.02
C VAL A 196 -13.48 -5.04 -7.21
N GLN A 197 -14.46 -4.23 -6.82
CA GLN A 197 -14.26 -3.15 -5.87
C GLN A 197 -13.88 -3.76 -4.50
N PRO A 198 -12.72 -3.40 -3.92
CA PRO A 198 -12.29 -3.89 -2.61
C PRO A 198 -13.20 -3.37 -1.49
N ALA A 199 -13.24 -4.11 -0.39
CA ALA A 199 -13.85 -3.63 0.86
C ALA A 199 -12.86 -2.75 1.64
N PRO A 200 -13.33 -1.83 2.49
CA PRO A 200 -12.50 -1.28 3.56
C PRO A 200 -12.04 -2.42 4.48
N TYR A 201 -10.85 -2.30 5.04
CA TYR A 201 -10.29 -3.35 5.89
C TYR A 201 -9.60 -2.78 7.12
N GLN A 202 -9.48 -3.61 8.15
CA GLN A 202 -8.69 -3.28 9.34
C GLN A 202 -7.27 -3.80 9.19
N ILE A 203 -6.28 -2.95 9.48
CA ILE A 203 -4.91 -3.45 9.67
C ILE A 203 -4.88 -4.45 10.85
N PRO A 204 -3.91 -5.38 10.90
CA PRO A 204 -3.87 -6.39 11.96
C PRO A 204 -3.94 -5.77 13.36
N THR A 205 -4.83 -6.30 14.21
CA THR A 205 -5.12 -5.73 15.55
C THR A 205 -4.72 -6.63 16.72
N ASP A 206 -4.29 -7.86 16.44
CA ASP A 206 -3.86 -8.84 17.43
C ASP A 206 -2.39 -8.69 17.88
N GLY A 207 -1.60 -7.88 17.17
CA GLY A 207 -0.21 -7.55 17.49
C GLY A 207 0.01 -6.23 18.24
N SER A 208 1.26 -5.78 18.30
CA SER A 208 1.70 -4.59 19.02
C SER A 208 1.20 -3.27 18.44
N CYS A 209 1.03 -3.18 17.12
CA CYS A 209 0.36 -2.08 16.44
C CYS A 209 -1.11 -1.99 16.89
N GLY A 210 -1.81 -3.12 16.95
CA GLY A 210 -3.16 -3.22 17.50
C GLY A 210 -3.28 -2.80 18.97
N LYS A 211 -2.30 -3.19 19.81
CA LYS A 211 -2.22 -2.75 21.21
C LYS A 211 -2.10 -1.23 21.32
N LEU A 212 -1.28 -0.60 20.46
CA LEU A 212 -1.13 0.87 20.42
C LEU A 212 -2.45 1.54 20.02
N ILE A 213 -3.08 1.08 18.93
CA ILE A 213 -4.39 1.59 18.45
C ILE A 213 -5.42 1.56 19.58
N LYS A 214 -5.55 0.42 20.25
CA LYS A 214 -6.47 0.25 21.37
C LYS A 214 -6.14 1.16 22.55
N ALA A 215 -4.87 1.29 22.92
CA ALA A 215 -4.43 2.12 24.03
C ALA A 215 -4.64 3.62 23.76
N ALA A 216 -4.46 4.05 22.52
CA ALA A 216 -4.64 5.43 22.08
C ALA A 216 -6.10 5.79 21.77
N GLY A 217 -6.99 4.79 21.67
CA GLY A 217 -8.40 5.00 21.33
C GLY A 217 -8.63 5.31 19.85
N TRP A 218 -7.75 4.81 18.97
CA TRP A 218 -7.86 4.94 17.52
C TRP A 218 -8.69 3.80 16.92
N HIS A 219 -9.08 3.93 15.65
CA HIS A 219 -9.55 2.80 14.84
C HIS A 219 -8.41 2.21 14.01
N ALA A 220 -8.61 1.01 13.46
CA ALA A 220 -7.64 0.30 12.63
C ALA A 220 -8.01 0.28 11.14
N TRP A 221 -9.02 1.05 10.75
CA TRP A 221 -9.58 1.00 9.39
C TRP A 221 -8.75 1.77 8.38
N ARG A 222 -8.65 1.17 7.19
CA ARG A 222 -8.28 1.82 5.95
C ARG A 222 -9.49 1.81 5.01
N PRO A 223 -9.74 2.89 4.24
CA PRO A 223 -10.82 2.91 3.26
C PRO A 223 -10.56 1.87 2.15
N ALA A 224 -11.59 1.50 1.40
CA ALA A 224 -11.43 0.67 0.21
C ALA A 224 -10.45 1.31 -0.78
N HIS A 225 -9.46 0.55 -1.27
CA HIS A 225 -8.49 1.05 -2.25
C HIS A 225 -7.87 -0.03 -3.13
N LEU A 226 -7.49 0.39 -4.33
CA LEU A 226 -6.68 -0.37 -5.27
C LEU A 226 -5.23 0.12 -5.16
N HIS A 227 -4.25 -0.77 -4.94
CA HIS A 227 -2.86 -0.38 -5.07
C HIS A 227 -2.37 -0.54 -6.50
N VAL A 228 -1.51 0.38 -6.92
CA VAL A 228 -0.94 0.36 -8.27
C VAL A 228 0.54 0.68 -8.25
N LYS A 229 1.29 -0.02 -9.10
CA LYS A 229 2.60 0.41 -9.59
C LYS A 229 2.52 0.60 -11.10
N VAL A 230 2.80 1.81 -11.55
CA VAL A 230 2.68 2.18 -12.97
C VAL A 230 4.06 2.57 -13.48
N SER A 231 4.51 1.89 -14.53
CA SER A 231 5.85 2.06 -15.08
C SER A 231 5.85 2.10 -16.60
N ALA A 232 6.79 2.84 -17.16
CA ALA A 232 7.07 2.86 -18.59
C ALA A 232 8.59 3.06 -18.81
N PRO A 233 9.16 2.55 -19.91
CA PRO A 233 10.57 2.82 -20.23
C PRO A 233 10.87 4.33 -20.25
N GLY A 234 11.95 4.73 -19.56
CA GLY A 234 12.38 6.13 -19.47
C GLY A 234 11.49 7.04 -18.62
N HIS A 235 10.60 6.47 -17.80
CA HIS A 235 9.70 7.21 -16.91
C HIS A 235 9.84 6.74 -15.46
N GLU A 236 9.67 7.66 -14.52
CA GLU A 236 9.72 7.37 -13.09
C GLU A 236 8.57 6.41 -12.70
N LEU A 237 8.89 5.36 -11.96
CA LEU A 237 7.89 4.44 -11.38
C LEU A 237 6.91 5.21 -10.49
N LEU A 238 5.61 5.15 -10.78
CA LEU A 238 4.57 5.65 -9.90
C LEU A 238 4.06 4.53 -8.99
N THR A 239 4.21 4.69 -7.68
CA THR A 239 3.46 3.88 -6.69
C THR A 239 2.32 4.72 -6.17
N ALA A 240 1.08 4.21 -6.22
CA ALA A 240 -0.09 4.92 -5.75
C ALA A 240 -1.16 3.96 -5.21
N GLN A 241 -2.20 4.56 -4.63
CA GLN A 241 -3.44 3.91 -4.24
C GLN A 241 -4.60 4.72 -4.80
N LEU A 242 -5.67 4.04 -5.22
CA LEU A 242 -6.88 4.66 -5.75
C LEU A 242 -8.06 4.31 -4.83
N TYR A 243 -8.76 5.33 -4.35
CA TYR A 243 -9.80 5.22 -3.32
C TYR A 243 -11.20 5.37 -3.93
N PHE A 244 -12.23 4.98 -3.18
CA PHE A 244 -13.62 5.04 -3.65
C PHE A 244 -14.40 6.15 -2.92
N PRO A 245 -15.29 6.87 -3.63
CA PRO A 245 -16.06 7.93 -3.02
C PRO A 245 -17.07 7.36 -2.02
N GLY A 246 -17.29 8.07 -0.91
CA GLY A 246 -18.28 7.70 0.10
C GLY A 246 -17.85 6.62 1.10
N ASP A 247 -16.61 6.14 1.03
CA ASP A 247 -16.05 5.32 2.11
C ASP A 247 -15.98 6.11 3.42
N GLU A 248 -16.41 5.49 4.52
CA GLU A 248 -16.47 6.12 5.85
C GLU A 248 -15.08 6.54 6.36
N HIS A 249 -14.01 5.93 5.84
CA HIS A 249 -12.64 6.13 6.30
C HIS A 249 -11.75 6.95 5.35
N ASN A 250 -12.34 7.60 4.35
CA ASN A 250 -11.57 8.50 3.48
C ASN A 250 -10.98 9.71 4.23
N ASP A 251 -11.70 10.23 5.23
CA ASP A 251 -11.29 11.42 5.98
C ASP A 251 -10.47 11.08 7.25
N ASP A 252 -10.40 9.81 7.65
CA ASP A 252 -9.73 9.38 8.87
C ASP A 252 -8.83 8.13 8.72
N ASP A 253 -8.41 7.78 7.49
CA ASP A 253 -7.51 6.65 7.23
C ASP A 253 -6.35 6.57 8.24
N ILE A 254 -6.23 5.41 8.91
CA ILE A 254 -5.20 5.18 9.93
C ILE A 254 -3.78 5.33 9.37
N ALA A 255 -3.61 5.15 8.06
CA ALA A 255 -2.33 5.33 7.37
C ALA A 255 -2.09 6.74 6.82
N SER A 256 -3.09 7.63 6.91
CA SER A 256 -3.04 9.00 6.37
C SER A 256 -2.63 9.05 4.88
N ALA A 257 -3.05 8.05 4.09
CA ALA A 257 -2.59 7.85 2.72
C ALA A 257 -3.57 8.43 1.67
N VAL A 258 -4.78 8.83 2.08
CA VAL A 258 -5.82 9.33 1.18
C VAL A 258 -5.45 10.72 0.66
N LYS A 259 -5.49 10.89 -0.66
CA LYS A 259 -5.34 12.18 -1.34
C LYS A 259 -6.57 12.42 -2.21
N PRO A 260 -7.14 13.65 -2.26
CA PRO A 260 -8.32 13.94 -3.07
C PRO A 260 -8.16 13.60 -4.56
N GLU A 261 -6.95 13.77 -5.11
CA GLU A 261 -6.61 13.46 -6.50
C GLU A 261 -6.68 11.96 -6.83
N LEU A 262 -6.67 11.12 -5.79
CA LEU A 262 -6.66 9.66 -5.90
C LEU A 262 -8.03 9.04 -5.60
N ILE A 263 -9.07 9.85 -5.38
CA ILE A 263 -10.45 9.36 -5.24
C ILE A 263 -11.06 9.18 -6.62
N LEU A 264 -11.50 7.96 -6.91
CA LEU A 264 -12.14 7.56 -8.16
C LEU A 264 -13.58 8.09 -8.30
N ASP A 265 -14.15 7.95 -9.50
CA ASP A 265 -15.56 8.25 -9.78
C ASP A 265 -16.26 7.08 -10.51
N PRO A 266 -16.45 5.92 -9.83
CA PRO A 266 -17.09 4.76 -10.43
C PRO A 266 -18.56 5.03 -10.75
N GLN A 267 -18.98 4.63 -11.95
CA GLN A 267 -20.36 4.63 -12.39
C GLN A 267 -20.97 3.24 -12.13
N HIS A 268 -21.98 3.17 -11.27
CA HIS A 268 -22.70 1.94 -10.95
C HIS A 268 -23.86 1.70 -11.93
N HIS A 269 -24.04 0.44 -12.34
CA HIS A 269 -25.04 0.01 -13.31
C HIS A 269 -26.14 -0.85 -12.67
N ASP A 270 -27.31 -0.92 -13.32
CA ASP A 270 -28.48 -1.65 -12.83
C ASP A 270 -28.25 -3.17 -12.69
N ASP A 271 -27.25 -3.72 -13.40
CA ASP A 271 -26.87 -5.12 -13.34
C ASP A 271 -25.92 -5.46 -12.17
N GLY A 272 -25.61 -4.47 -11.32
CA GLY A 272 -24.74 -4.63 -10.17
C GLY A 272 -23.25 -4.54 -10.49
N THR A 273 -22.87 -4.16 -11.71
CA THR A 273 -21.48 -3.87 -12.08
C THR A 273 -21.15 -2.38 -11.91
N ALA A 274 -19.86 -2.06 -11.89
CA ALA A 274 -19.35 -0.70 -11.91
C ALA A 274 -18.30 -0.51 -12.99
N THR A 275 -18.22 0.69 -13.55
CA THR A 275 -17.17 1.10 -14.49
C THR A 275 -16.48 2.36 -14.00
N VAL A 276 -15.17 2.43 -14.12
CA VAL A 276 -14.39 3.63 -13.80
C VAL A 276 -13.41 3.95 -14.91
N THR A 277 -13.21 5.24 -15.19
CA THR A 277 -12.12 5.71 -16.03
C THR A 277 -11.13 6.49 -15.19
N TYR A 278 -9.87 6.07 -15.20
CA TYR A 278 -8.79 6.78 -14.53
C TYR A 278 -7.49 6.57 -15.31
N ASP A 279 -6.88 7.69 -15.70
CA ASP A 279 -5.67 7.74 -16.52
C ASP A 279 -4.43 7.95 -15.65
N PHE A 280 -3.27 7.54 -16.18
CA PHE A 280 -1.97 7.81 -15.57
C PHE A 280 -1.11 8.71 -16.46
N VAL A 281 -0.48 9.69 -15.83
CA VAL A 281 0.49 10.61 -16.38
C VAL A 281 1.78 10.40 -15.60
N LEU A 282 2.81 9.92 -16.29
CA LEU A 282 4.12 9.62 -15.70
C LEU A 282 5.12 10.72 -16.02
N ASP A 283 5.92 11.07 -15.02
CA ASP A 283 7.09 11.93 -15.18
C ASP A 283 8.22 11.16 -15.90
N PRO A 284 8.95 11.77 -16.84
CA PRO A 284 10.15 11.16 -17.41
C PRO A 284 11.25 10.99 -16.34
N GLU A 285 12.07 9.95 -16.45
CA GLU A 285 13.25 9.81 -15.59
C GLU A 285 14.16 11.04 -15.73
N LYS A 286 14.62 11.59 -14.60
CA LYS A 286 15.58 12.69 -14.60
C LYS A 286 16.91 12.21 -15.19
N ALA A 287 17.37 12.90 -16.24
CA ALA A 287 18.66 12.68 -16.89
C ALA A 287 19.85 13.07 -15.99
#